data_AF-A0A3B0PUD3-F1
#
_entry.id   AF-A0A3B0PUD3-F1
#
_cell.length_a   1.000
_cell.length_b   1.000
_cell.length_c   1.000
_cell.angle_alpha   90.00
_cell.angle_beta   90.00
_cell.angle_gamma   90.00
#
_symmetry.space_group_name_H-M   'P 1'
#
loop_
_entity.id
_entity.type
_entity.pdbx_description
1 polymer ?
#
loop_
_entity_poly.entity_id
_entity_poly.type
_entity_poly.pdbx_seq_one_letter_code
_entity_poly.pdbx_strand_id
1 'polypeptide(L)' 'MNFNQLIDHTYLKPEATKKNIDNLIMQGFEHNFFSVCVNSIW' A
#
# COMPACT_ATOMS: atom_id res chain seq x y z
N MET A 1 -14.52 9.68 -12.64
CA MET A 1 -13.17 9.94 -12.09
C MET A 1 -12.62 8.62 -11.58
N ASN A 2 -11.36 8.31 -11.87
CA ASN A 2 -10.70 7.10 -11.33
C ASN A 2 -10.15 7.41 -9.94
N PHE A 3 -11.02 7.39 -8.92
CA PHE A 3 -10.66 7.75 -7.55
C PHE A 3 -9.50 6.92 -6.99
N ASN A 4 -9.38 5.65 -7.42
CA ASN A 4 -8.31 4.76 -6.99
C ASN A 4 -6.92 5.32 -7.38
N GLN A 5 -6.81 6.00 -8.52
CA GLN A 5 -5.58 6.63 -9.00
C GLN A 5 -5.26 7.95 -8.28
N LEU A 6 -6.04 8.31 -7.26
CA LEU A 6 -5.78 9.45 -6.37
C LEU A 6 -5.45 9.02 -4.94
N ILE A 7 -5.36 7.70 -4.70
CA ILE A 7 -5.15 7.13 -3.38
C ILE A 7 -3.75 6.54 -3.29
N ASP A 8 -3.05 6.93 -2.23
CA ASP A 8 -1.82 6.29 -1.77
C ASP A 8 -2.16 5.28 -0.66
N HIS A 9 -2.06 4.00 -0.98
CA HIS A 9 -2.37 2.93 -0.04
C HIS A 9 -1.30 2.86 1.05
N THR A 10 -1.61 3.40 2.22
CA THR A 10 -0.62 3.73 3.24
C THR A 10 -0.63 2.75 4.41
N TYR A 11 0.55 2.24 4.79
CA TYR A 11 0.74 1.38 5.96
C TYR A 11 2.06 1.70 6.68
N LEU A 12 1.96 2.54 7.71
CA LEU A 12 3.09 3.04 8.49
C LEU A 12 3.11 2.52 9.93
N LYS A 13 2.41 1.41 10.19
CA LYS A 13 2.40 0.81 11.54
C LYS A 13 3.81 0.28 11.88
N PRO A 14 4.34 0.55 13.08
CA PRO A 14 5.69 0.11 13.45
C PRO A 14 5.79 -1.42 13.56
N GLU A 15 4.67 -2.11 13.81
CA GLU A 15 4.56 -3.57 13.83
C GLU A 15 4.31 -4.18 12.45
N ALA A 16 4.58 -3.42 11.38
CA ALA A 16 4.52 -3.97 10.04
C ALA A 16 5.40 -5.23 9.96
N THR A 17 4.92 -6.22 9.21
CA THR A 17 5.69 -7.42 8.88
C THR A 17 5.78 -7.51 7.37
N LYS A 18 6.73 -8.27 6.84
CA LYS A 18 6.86 -8.49 5.41
C LYS A 18 5.54 -8.97 4.78
N LYS A 19 4.85 -9.88 5.46
CA LYS A 19 3.52 -10.37 5.05
C LYS A 19 2.48 -9.25 4.96
N ASN A 20 2.53 -8.26 5.84
CA ASN A 20 1.63 -7.11 5.79
C ASN A 20 1.94 -6.24 4.56
N ILE A 21 3.23 -6.03 4.25
CA ILE A 21 3.65 -5.26 3.07
C ILE A 21 3.30 -5.99 1.77
N ASP A 22 3.55 -7.31 1.69
CA ASP A 22 3.18 -8.12 0.53
C ASP A 22 1.68 -8.06 0.25
N ASN A 23 0.86 -8.17 1.30
CA ASN A 23 -0.60 -8.00 1.21
C ASN A 23 -1.00 -6.59 0.77
N LEU A 24 -0.33 -5.56 1.29
CA LEU A 24 -0.58 -4.16 0.93
C LEU A 24 -0.30 -3.90 -0.55
N ILE A 25 0.81 -4.42 -1.07
CA ILE A 25 1.18 -4.32 -2.49
C ILE A 25 0.15 -5.05 -3.35
N MET A 26 -0.26 -6.26 -2.95
CA MET A 26 -1.28 -7.03 -3.68
C MET A 26 -2.61 -6.28 -3.76
N GLN A 27 -3.05 -5.65 -2.66
CA GLN A 27 -4.24 -4.79 -2.65
C GLN A 27 -4.06 -3.55 -3.53
N GLY A 28 -2.85 -2.98 -3.57
CA GLY A 28 -2.45 -1.91 -4.48
C GLY A 28 -2.74 -2.24 -5.94
N PHE A 29 -2.34 -3.43 -6.37
CA PHE A 29 -2.62 -3.92 -7.72
C PHE A 29 -4.10 -4.27 -7.93
N GLU A 30 -4.72 -4.98 -6.99
CA GLU A 30 -6.12 -5.42 -7.07
C GLU A 30 -7.09 -4.23 -7.26
N HIS A 31 -6.86 -3.15 -6.51
CA HIS A 31 -7.70 -1.95 -6.57
C HIS A 31 -7.19 -0.88 -7.53
N ASN A 32 -6.03 -1.10 -8.14
CA ASN A 32 -5.36 -0.14 -9.02
C ASN A 32 -5.20 1.22 -8.31
N PHE A 33 -4.54 1.21 -7.16
CA PHE A 33 -4.15 2.44 -6.44
C PHE A 33 -2.98 3.13 -7.12
N PHE A 34 -2.81 4.43 -6.88
CA PHE A 34 -1.73 5.20 -7.50
C PHE A 34 -0.36 4.79 -6.99
N SER A 35 -0.25 4.67 -5.66
CA SER A 35 0.98 4.25 -5.03
C SER A 35 0.71 3.49 -3.73
N VAL A 36 1.77 2.91 -3.18
CA VAL A 36 1.79 2.28 -1.88
C VAL A 36 2.81 3.01 -1.02
N CYS A 37 2.41 3.44 0.17
CA CYS A 37 3.26 4.17 1.10
C CYS A 37 3.59 3.29 2.31
N VAL A 38 4.87 3.02 2.51
CA VAL A 38 5.40 2.16 3.58
C VAL A 38 6.53 2.88 4.31
N ASN A 39 6.86 2.41 5.52
CA ASN A 39 8.03 2.91 6.23
C ASN A 39 9.29 2.57 5.41
N SER A 40 10.28 3.48 5.37
CA SER A 40 11.50 3.36 4.56
C SER A 40 12.35 2.12 4.84
N ILE A 41 12.09 1.39 5.93
CA ILE A 41 12.76 0.13 6.26
C ILE A 41 12.28 -1.08 5.43
N TRP A 42 11.14 -0.97 4.72
CA TRP A 42 10.56 -2.02 3.88
C TRP A 42 10.96 -1.89 2.41
#